data_AF-A0A844INE0-F1
#
_entry.id   AF-A0A844INE0-F1
#
_cell.length_a   1.000
_cell.length_b   1.000
_cell.length_c   1.000
_cell.angle_alpha   90.00
_cell.angle_beta   90.00
_cell.angle_gamma   90.00
#
_symmetry.space_group_name_H-M   'P 1'
#
loop_
_entity.id
_entity.type
_entity.pdbx_description
1 polymer ?
#
loop_
_entity_poly.entity_id
_entity_poly.type
_entity_poly.pdbx_seq_one_letter_code
_entity_poly.pdbx_strand_id
1 'polypeptide(L)'
;MNFRDEFKLLLRARYPLIYIPTYEEERVEAAIREEATNQGNRPVYTWDFVDGYQGSPNDVGFGKRNPLQALEFVEKLTAAAPAVLILRDYHRFLDDVAIARKLRNLAKLLKSQPKNIVLLSPRVAIPDDLTEVLTVVEFPLPNASEIKMEVERLLQATGNPPVGKFLDDLVRSCQGLSMERIRRVLARGIATHGQLEPEDVDLVLAEKRQTIRQTQILDFYPATEEITDIGGLDNLKDWLIRRGGSFSEKARQYGLPYPRGLMLVGIQGTGKSLTAKAIAHHWHLPLLRLDVGRLFGGLVGESESRTRQMIQVAEALAPCILWIDEIDKAFSGLGSKGDAGTTSRVFGTFINWLAEKTSPVFVVATANDIQALPPEMLRKGRFDEIFFVGLPSQEERKAIFNVHLSRLRPHNLNSYEIERLAYETPDFSGAEIEQTLIEAMHIGFSQNRDFTTDDILEAASQIIPLARTALEQIQKLQEWAASGRARLASKYSPLSDRIQRQL
;
A
#
# COMPACT_ATOMS: atom_id res chain seq x y z
N MET A 1 -4.77 -2.92 -19.65
CA MET A 1 -4.48 -2.26 -20.94
C MET A 1 -3.39 -1.25 -20.66
N ASN A 2 -2.33 -1.16 -21.46
CA ASN A 2 -1.27 -0.17 -21.21
C ASN A 2 -1.82 1.22 -21.57
N PHE A 3 -1.42 2.28 -20.87
CA PHE A 3 -1.83 3.67 -21.15
C PHE A 3 -1.72 4.01 -22.64
N ARG A 4 -0.64 3.56 -23.30
CA ARG A 4 -0.42 3.80 -24.73
C ARG A 4 -1.52 3.21 -25.62
N ASP A 5 -1.97 1.99 -25.32
CA ASP A 5 -3.02 1.32 -26.11
C ASP A 5 -4.37 2.02 -25.94
N GLU A 6 -4.67 2.43 -24.71
CA GLU A 6 -5.90 3.17 -24.39
C GLU A 6 -5.89 4.56 -25.03
N PHE A 7 -4.80 5.32 -24.85
CA PHE A 7 -4.66 6.64 -25.44
C PHE A 7 -4.74 6.60 -26.97
N LYS A 8 -4.08 5.63 -27.60
CA LYS A 8 -4.18 5.35 -29.04
C LYS A 8 -5.63 5.12 -29.48
N LEU A 9 -6.37 4.30 -28.73
CA LEU A 9 -7.78 4.03 -29.03
C LEU A 9 -8.61 5.34 -28.97
N LEU A 10 -8.39 6.17 -27.95
CA LEU A 10 -9.09 7.45 -27.78
C LEU A 10 -8.78 8.44 -28.91
N LEU A 11 -7.52 8.51 -29.36
CA LEU A 11 -7.12 9.32 -30.52
C LEU A 11 -7.79 8.86 -31.83
N ARG A 12 -7.98 7.55 -32.01
CA ARG A 12 -8.64 6.96 -33.19
C ARG A 12 -10.16 7.10 -33.13
N ALA A 13 -10.74 6.95 -31.95
CA ALA A 13 -12.17 7.10 -31.71
C ALA A 13 -12.61 8.58 -31.58
N ARG A 14 -11.67 9.52 -31.71
CA ARG A 14 -11.90 10.99 -31.68
C ARG A 14 -12.58 11.45 -30.39
N TYR A 15 -12.12 10.91 -29.27
CA TYR A 15 -12.53 11.41 -27.95
C TYR A 15 -12.01 12.84 -27.79
N PRO A 16 -12.90 13.85 -27.69
CA PRO A 16 -12.51 15.23 -27.90
C PRO A 16 -11.73 15.82 -26.72
N LEU A 17 -12.14 15.48 -25.49
CA LEU A 17 -11.54 15.99 -24.26
C LEU A 17 -11.08 14.80 -23.41
N ILE A 18 -9.78 14.73 -23.16
CA ILE A 18 -9.12 13.69 -22.37
C ILE A 18 -8.53 14.36 -21.14
N TYR A 19 -8.71 13.77 -19.96
CA TYR A 19 -8.18 14.27 -18.69
C TYR A 19 -7.19 13.27 -18.12
N ILE A 20 -5.95 13.68 -17.89
CA ILE A 20 -4.91 12.80 -17.36
C ILE A 20 -4.41 13.36 -16.03
N PRO A 21 -4.73 12.70 -14.90
CA PRO A 21 -4.19 13.05 -13.61
C PRO A 21 -2.79 12.44 -13.43
N THR A 22 -1.75 13.26 -13.40
CA THR A 22 -0.36 12.84 -13.09
C THR A 22 0.51 14.02 -12.64
N TYR A 23 1.52 13.71 -11.82
CA TYR A 23 2.61 14.64 -11.50
C TYR A 23 3.79 14.54 -12.47
N GLU A 24 3.77 13.58 -13.41
CA GLU A 24 4.86 13.31 -14.35
C GLU A 24 4.65 13.98 -15.71
N GLU A 25 4.55 15.32 -15.74
CA GLU A 25 4.23 16.10 -16.95
C GLU A 25 5.15 15.76 -18.14
N GLU A 26 6.46 15.75 -17.94
CA GLU A 26 7.42 15.46 -19.02
C GLU A 26 7.25 14.04 -19.57
N ARG A 27 6.97 13.06 -18.70
CA ARG A 27 6.83 11.64 -19.05
C ARG A 27 5.56 11.41 -19.86
N VAL A 28 4.44 11.99 -19.41
CA VAL A 28 3.17 11.88 -20.13
C VAL A 28 3.21 12.64 -21.46
N GLU A 29 3.85 13.81 -21.51
CA GLU A 29 4.03 14.54 -22.77
C GLU A 29 4.88 13.77 -23.78
N ALA A 30 5.98 13.15 -23.32
CA ALA A 30 6.80 12.31 -24.17
C ALA A 30 5.99 11.12 -24.72
N ALA A 31 5.21 10.46 -23.87
CA ALA A 31 4.34 9.36 -24.29
C ALA A 31 3.24 9.81 -25.28
N ILE A 32 2.63 10.98 -25.06
CA ILE A 32 1.64 11.57 -25.97
C ILE A 32 2.28 11.91 -27.31
N ARG A 33 3.47 12.53 -27.33
CA ARG A 33 4.19 12.88 -28.55
C ARG A 33 4.55 11.63 -29.35
N GLU A 34 5.08 10.60 -28.69
CA GLU A 34 5.41 9.32 -29.34
C GLU A 34 4.18 8.70 -30.00
N GLU A 35 3.05 8.63 -29.29
CA GLU A 35 1.82 8.06 -29.88
C GLU A 35 1.22 8.95 -30.97
N ALA A 36 1.30 10.28 -30.83
CA ALA A 36 0.88 11.22 -31.86
C ALA A 36 1.72 11.07 -33.15
N THR A 37 3.02 10.83 -33.02
CA THR A 37 3.92 10.50 -34.15
C THR A 37 3.49 9.19 -34.81
N ASN A 38 3.23 8.14 -34.02
CA ASN A 38 2.80 6.83 -34.52
C ASN A 38 1.41 6.86 -35.18
N GLN A 39 0.52 7.79 -34.80
CA GLN A 39 -0.84 7.96 -35.35
C GLN A 39 -0.91 8.97 -36.51
N GLY A 40 0.08 8.94 -37.41
CA GLY A 40 0.10 9.75 -38.62
C GLY A 40 0.72 11.13 -38.43
N ASN A 41 1.75 11.22 -37.56
CA ASN A 41 2.52 12.43 -37.33
C ASN A 41 1.68 13.66 -36.95
N ARG A 42 0.78 13.48 -35.98
CA ARG A 42 -0.10 14.55 -35.51
C ARG A 42 0.75 15.58 -34.74
N PRO A 43 0.71 16.88 -35.09
CA PRO A 43 1.37 17.92 -34.31
C PRO A 43 0.81 17.97 -32.89
N VAL A 44 1.71 18.12 -31.92
CA VAL A 44 1.39 18.27 -30.51
C VAL A 44 1.69 19.71 -30.07
N TYR A 45 0.69 20.40 -29.56
CA TYR A 45 0.80 21.77 -29.05
C TYR A 45 0.68 21.73 -27.54
N THR A 46 1.62 22.34 -26.82
CA THR A 46 1.57 22.41 -25.35
C THR A 46 1.26 23.84 -24.92
N TRP A 47 0.35 24.03 -23.98
CA TRP A 47 0.03 25.33 -23.40
C TRP A 47 0.18 25.28 -21.88
N ASP A 48 0.72 26.36 -21.32
CA ASP A 48 0.63 26.68 -19.89
C ASP A 48 0.21 28.14 -19.69
N PHE A 49 -0.23 28.46 -18.47
CA PHE A 49 -0.74 29.78 -18.15
C PHE A 49 0.30 30.90 -18.25
N VAL A 50 1.58 30.59 -18.01
CA VAL A 50 2.66 31.57 -17.89
C VAL A 50 3.22 31.95 -19.26
N ASP A 51 3.41 30.97 -20.13
CA ASP A 51 4.10 31.10 -21.41
C ASP A 51 3.19 30.95 -22.62
N GLY A 52 1.94 30.50 -22.43
CA GLY A 52 1.01 30.27 -23.53
C GLY A 52 1.39 29.01 -24.33
N TYR A 53 1.00 28.98 -25.61
CA TYR A 53 1.36 27.85 -26.48
C TYR A 53 2.85 27.84 -26.81
N GLN A 54 3.42 26.63 -26.78
CA GLN A 54 4.81 26.32 -27.08
C GLN A 54 4.87 25.19 -28.13
N GLY A 55 5.92 25.18 -28.97
CA GLY A 55 6.21 24.09 -29.92
C GLY A 55 6.03 24.42 -31.42
N SER A 56 5.36 25.52 -31.76
CA SER A 56 5.24 26.05 -33.14
C SER A 56 5.77 27.48 -33.18
N PRO A 57 6.73 27.84 -34.06
CA PRO A 57 7.29 29.20 -34.15
C PRO A 57 6.24 30.30 -34.36
N ASN A 58 5.11 29.97 -35.00
CA ASN A 58 4.07 30.93 -35.35
C ASN A 58 3.08 31.22 -34.22
N ASP A 59 3.06 30.38 -33.18
CA ASP A 59 2.01 30.39 -32.15
C ASP A 59 2.58 30.60 -30.74
N VAL A 60 3.88 30.88 -30.63
CA VAL A 60 4.58 31.11 -29.37
C VAL A 60 3.91 32.26 -28.61
N GLY A 61 3.51 31.99 -27.36
CA GLY A 61 2.89 33.01 -26.50
C GLY A 61 1.38 33.18 -26.69
N PHE A 62 0.76 32.47 -27.64
CA PHE A 62 -0.68 32.55 -27.82
C PHE A 62 -1.44 32.04 -26.59
N GLY A 63 -2.45 32.79 -26.12
CA GLY A 63 -3.21 32.43 -24.93
C GLY A 63 -2.45 32.62 -23.60
N LYS A 64 -1.32 33.34 -23.60
CA LYS A 64 -0.58 33.65 -22.37
C LYS A 64 -1.46 34.40 -21.38
N ARG A 65 -1.53 33.90 -20.13
CA ARG A 65 -2.39 34.42 -19.05
C ARG A 65 -3.88 34.50 -19.39
N ASN A 66 -4.33 33.86 -20.46
CA ASN A 66 -5.71 33.89 -20.90
C ASN A 66 -6.18 32.48 -21.30
N PRO A 67 -6.75 31.70 -20.35
CA PRO A 67 -7.17 30.33 -20.59
C PRO A 67 -8.28 30.23 -21.65
N LEU A 68 -9.21 31.18 -21.69
CA LEU A 68 -10.26 31.19 -22.72
C LEU A 68 -9.68 31.32 -24.13
N GLN A 69 -8.71 32.23 -24.30
CA GLN A 69 -7.99 32.39 -25.56
C GLN A 69 -7.20 31.12 -25.92
N ALA A 70 -6.69 30.36 -24.94
CA ALA A 70 -6.05 29.08 -25.22
C ALA A 70 -7.01 28.10 -25.93
N LEU A 71 -8.28 28.03 -25.49
CA LEU A 71 -9.29 27.20 -26.14
C LEU A 71 -9.68 27.69 -27.55
N GLU A 72 -9.62 29.01 -27.79
CA GLU A 72 -9.86 29.58 -29.13
C GLU A 72 -8.78 29.17 -30.15
N PHE A 73 -7.59 28.78 -29.69
CA PHE A 73 -6.54 28.27 -30.57
C PHE A 73 -6.99 27.05 -31.38
N VAL A 74 -7.80 26.18 -30.77
CA VAL A 74 -8.32 24.95 -31.40
C VAL A 74 -9.13 25.25 -32.67
N GLU A 75 -9.84 26.37 -32.65
CA GLU A 75 -10.69 26.84 -33.75
C GLU A 75 -9.88 27.51 -34.87
N LYS A 76 -8.69 28.04 -34.56
CA LYS A 76 -7.76 28.58 -35.57
C LYS A 76 -7.12 27.50 -36.41
N LEU A 77 -6.97 26.29 -35.87
CA LEU A 77 -6.43 25.15 -36.60
C LEU A 77 -7.41 24.69 -37.69
N THR A 78 -6.90 24.35 -38.88
CA THR A 78 -7.71 23.80 -39.98
C THR A 78 -8.54 22.59 -39.52
N ALA A 79 -9.83 22.56 -39.86
CA ALA A 79 -10.77 21.55 -39.37
C ALA A 79 -10.37 20.11 -39.71
N ALA A 80 -9.72 19.89 -40.86
CA ALA A 80 -9.25 18.58 -41.32
C ALA A 80 -7.84 18.21 -40.80
N ALA A 81 -7.10 19.17 -40.24
CA ALA A 81 -5.74 18.92 -39.76
C ALA A 81 -5.78 18.20 -38.41
N PRO A 82 -5.14 17.03 -38.27
CA PRO A 82 -5.07 16.35 -36.99
C PRO A 82 -4.16 17.12 -36.04
N ALA A 83 -4.51 17.15 -34.75
CA ALA A 83 -3.69 17.80 -33.73
C ALA A 83 -4.00 17.25 -32.34
N VAL A 84 -3.00 17.26 -31.45
CA VAL A 84 -3.20 17.01 -30.02
C VAL A 84 -2.79 18.28 -29.27
N LEU A 85 -3.68 18.80 -28.43
CA LEU A 85 -3.43 19.99 -27.63
C LEU A 85 -3.33 19.60 -26.17
N ILE A 86 -2.20 19.87 -25.54
CA ILE A 86 -1.92 19.58 -24.14
C ILE A 86 -2.06 20.88 -23.36
N LEU A 87 -3.00 20.93 -22.41
CA LEU A 87 -3.23 22.08 -21.53
C LEU A 87 -2.77 21.72 -20.12
N ARG A 88 -1.67 22.32 -19.65
CA ARG A 88 -1.13 22.12 -18.30
C ARG A 88 -1.93 22.91 -17.27
N ASP A 89 -2.13 22.31 -16.10
CA ASP A 89 -2.80 22.93 -14.93
C ASP A 89 -4.19 23.50 -15.22
N TYR A 90 -4.83 23.10 -16.32
CA TYR A 90 -6.06 23.75 -16.79
C TYR A 90 -7.27 23.49 -15.87
N HIS A 91 -7.18 22.46 -15.03
CA HIS A 91 -8.16 22.13 -13.98
C HIS A 91 -8.48 23.34 -13.07
N ARG A 92 -7.53 24.24 -12.85
CA ARG A 92 -7.71 25.45 -12.02
C ARG A 92 -8.71 26.45 -12.58
N PHE A 93 -9.08 26.32 -13.85
CA PHE A 93 -9.98 27.25 -14.54
C PHE A 93 -11.32 26.61 -14.92
N LEU A 94 -11.57 25.35 -14.55
CA LEU A 94 -12.76 24.63 -14.99
C LEU A 94 -14.05 25.14 -14.33
N ASP A 95 -13.97 25.76 -13.16
CA ASP A 95 -15.12 26.34 -12.45
C ASP A 95 -15.64 27.63 -13.12
N ASP A 96 -14.87 28.22 -14.04
CA ASP A 96 -15.31 29.39 -14.78
C ASP A 96 -16.38 29.02 -15.82
N VAL A 97 -17.51 29.72 -15.78
CA VAL A 97 -18.69 29.45 -16.61
C VAL A 97 -18.38 29.57 -18.11
N ALA A 98 -17.56 30.55 -18.51
CA ALA A 98 -17.20 30.76 -19.91
C ALA A 98 -16.31 29.61 -20.41
N ILE A 99 -15.35 29.18 -19.58
CA ILE A 99 -14.45 28.07 -19.90
C ILE A 99 -15.20 26.74 -19.98
N ALA A 100 -16.02 26.41 -18.98
CA ALA A 100 -16.83 25.19 -18.97
C ALA A 100 -17.80 25.16 -20.17
N ARG A 101 -18.41 26.29 -20.53
CA ARG A 101 -19.26 26.39 -21.73
C ARG A 101 -18.44 26.21 -23.01
N LYS A 102 -17.27 26.84 -23.12
CA LYS A 102 -16.40 26.73 -24.31
C LYS A 102 -15.92 25.30 -24.51
N LEU A 103 -15.50 24.60 -23.45
CA LEU A 103 -15.12 23.19 -23.52
C LEU A 103 -16.27 22.30 -24.01
N ARG A 104 -17.50 22.50 -23.52
CA ARG A 104 -18.68 21.76 -24.01
C ARG A 104 -18.98 22.05 -25.48
N ASN A 105 -18.78 23.28 -25.94
CA ASN A 105 -18.95 23.63 -27.35
C ASN A 105 -17.87 22.96 -28.21
N LEU A 106 -16.61 23.01 -27.78
CA LEU A 106 -15.50 22.32 -28.44
C LEU A 106 -15.72 20.81 -28.45
N ALA A 107 -16.19 20.20 -27.36
CA ALA A 107 -16.49 18.78 -27.30
C ALA A 107 -17.47 18.33 -28.39
N LYS A 108 -18.46 19.16 -28.73
CA LYS A 108 -19.39 18.89 -29.84
C LYS A 108 -18.70 19.03 -31.20
N LEU A 109 -17.92 20.09 -31.38
CA LEU A 109 -17.21 20.39 -32.63
C LEU A 109 -16.15 19.31 -32.96
N LEU A 110 -15.41 18.88 -31.94
CA LEU A 110 -14.28 17.98 -32.08
C LEU A 110 -14.68 16.51 -32.33
N LYS A 111 -15.96 16.14 -32.14
CA LYS A 111 -16.45 14.81 -32.53
C LYS A 111 -16.26 14.50 -34.02
N SER A 112 -16.31 15.53 -34.87
CA SER A 112 -16.15 15.38 -36.33
C SER A 112 -14.76 15.77 -36.83
N GLN A 113 -13.90 16.34 -35.99
CA GLN A 113 -12.54 16.76 -36.34
C GLN A 113 -11.49 15.81 -35.75
N PRO A 114 -10.34 15.58 -36.42
CA PRO A 114 -9.29 14.70 -35.91
C PRO A 114 -8.39 15.38 -34.86
N LYS A 115 -8.98 16.17 -33.95
CA LYS A 115 -8.25 16.92 -32.92
C LYS A 115 -8.67 16.44 -31.52
N ASN A 116 -7.71 16.41 -30.61
CA ASN A 116 -7.91 16.00 -29.23
C ASN A 116 -7.34 17.06 -28.28
N ILE A 117 -8.08 17.40 -27.23
CA ILE A 117 -7.61 18.25 -26.13
C ILE A 117 -7.32 17.34 -24.94
N VAL A 118 -6.11 17.45 -24.41
CA VAL A 118 -5.63 16.71 -23.24
C VAL A 118 -5.41 17.71 -22.10
N LEU A 119 -6.14 17.55 -21.00
CA LEU A 119 -5.96 18.31 -19.78
C LEU A 119 -5.01 17.55 -18.86
N LEU A 120 -3.83 18.12 -18.59
CA LEU A 120 -2.88 17.58 -17.61
C LEU A 120 -3.10 18.27 -16.27
N SER A 121 -3.16 17.47 -15.22
CA SER A 121 -3.37 17.96 -13.86
C SER A 121 -2.73 17.02 -12.84
N PRO A 122 -2.31 17.50 -11.67
CA PRO A 122 -1.77 16.65 -10.61
C PRO A 122 -2.83 15.78 -9.92
N ARG A 123 -4.11 16.16 -10.00
CA ARG A 123 -5.23 15.52 -9.28
C ARG A 123 -6.51 15.65 -10.09
N VAL A 124 -7.43 14.69 -9.92
CA VAL A 124 -8.76 14.76 -10.52
C VAL A 124 -9.62 15.80 -9.80
N ALA A 125 -9.93 16.88 -10.49
CA ALA A 125 -10.86 17.92 -10.05
C ALA A 125 -11.68 18.36 -11.27
N ILE A 126 -12.84 17.72 -11.47
CA ILE A 126 -13.72 17.94 -12.62
C ILE A 126 -15.09 18.42 -12.10
N PRO A 127 -15.58 19.60 -12.53
CA PRO A 127 -16.93 20.06 -12.22
C PRO A 127 -18.02 19.15 -12.80
N ASP A 128 -19.15 19.04 -12.10
CA ASP A 128 -20.26 18.13 -12.45
C ASP A 128 -20.77 18.31 -13.89
N ASP A 129 -20.81 19.55 -14.38
CA ASP A 129 -21.30 19.88 -15.72
C ASP A 129 -20.28 19.59 -16.84
N LEU A 130 -19.07 19.11 -16.50
CA LEU A 130 -18.07 18.61 -17.44
C LEU A 130 -17.85 17.10 -17.37
N THR A 131 -18.42 16.39 -16.40
CA THR A 131 -18.23 14.94 -16.18
C THR A 131 -18.60 14.10 -17.41
N GLU A 132 -19.65 14.48 -18.14
CA GLU A 132 -20.13 13.76 -19.33
C GLU A 132 -19.29 14.03 -20.61
N VAL A 133 -18.45 15.06 -20.62
CA VAL A 133 -17.66 15.44 -21.80
C VAL A 133 -16.17 15.14 -21.66
N LEU A 134 -15.68 14.97 -20.43
CA LEU A 134 -14.29 14.63 -20.15
C LEU A 134 -14.13 13.12 -19.97
N THR A 135 -13.16 12.54 -20.67
CA THR A 135 -12.76 11.15 -20.46
C THR A 135 -11.48 11.11 -19.65
N VAL A 136 -11.57 10.55 -18.43
CA VAL A 136 -10.42 10.40 -17.54
C VAL A 136 -9.61 9.18 -17.96
N VAL A 137 -8.29 9.35 -18.09
CA VAL A 137 -7.35 8.28 -18.44
C VAL A 137 -6.26 8.24 -17.39
N GLU A 138 -6.04 7.09 -16.77
CA GLU A 138 -5.01 6.93 -15.76
C GLU A 138 -3.63 6.82 -16.40
N PHE A 139 -2.65 7.56 -15.87
CA PHE A 139 -1.25 7.44 -16.26
C PHE A 139 -0.47 6.80 -15.11
N PRO A 140 -0.06 5.52 -15.24
CA PRO A 140 0.60 4.80 -14.15
C PRO A 140 2.00 5.38 -13.88
N LEU A 141 2.63 4.95 -12.78
CA LEU A 141 4.07 5.19 -12.55
C LEU A 141 4.93 4.37 -13.54
N PRO A 142 6.22 4.69 -13.72
CA PRO A 142 7.06 3.97 -14.67
C PRO A 142 7.17 2.48 -14.30
N ASN A 143 7.02 1.63 -15.32
CA ASN A 143 7.12 0.17 -15.15
C ASN A 143 8.59 -0.29 -15.07
N ALA A 144 8.82 -1.56 -14.72
CA ALA A 144 10.17 -2.12 -14.57
C ALA A 144 11.06 -1.93 -15.82
N SER A 145 10.49 -2.06 -17.02
CA SER A 145 11.21 -1.88 -18.28
C SER A 145 11.59 -0.42 -18.52
N GLU A 146 10.67 0.52 -18.24
CA GLU A 146 10.93 1.96 -18.33
C GLU A 146 12.01 2.40 -17.34
N ILE A 147 11.95 1.89 -16.10
CA ILE A 147 12.96 2.16 -15.07
C ILE A 147 14.31 1.60 -15.52
N LYS A 148 14.36 0.36 -16.02
CA LYS A 148 15.59 -0.25 -16.51
C LYS A 148 16.25 0.56 -17.61
N MET A 149 15.47 1.02 -18.60
CA MET A 149 15.98 1.87 -19.68
C MET A 149 16.55 3.20 -19.16
N GLU A 150 15.90 3.84 -18.18
CA GLU A 150 16.40 5.08 -17.60
C GLU A 150 17.69 4.85 -16.79
N VAL A 151 17.74 3.79 -16.00
CA VAL A 151 18.95 3.41 -15.23
C VAL A 151 20.12 3.15 -16.17
N GLU A 152 19.90 2.36 -17.23
CA GLU A 152 20.90 2.09 -18.27
C GLU A 152 21.35 3.38 -18.96
N ARG A 153 20.42 4.30 -19.29
CA ARG A 153 20.74 5.60 -19.88
C ARG A 153 21.63 6.46 -18.99
N LEU A 154 21.32 6.54 -17.69
CA LEU A 154 22.10 7.32 -16.73
C LEU A 154 23.50 6.74 -16.52
N LEU A 155 23.64 5.42 -16.59
CA LEU A 155 24.92 4.73 -16.40
C LEU A 155 25.79 4.69 -17.66
N GLN A 156 25.18 4.69 -18.84
CA GLN A 156 25.91 4.95 -20.09
C GLN A 156 26.56 6.33 -20.08
N ALA A 157 25.91 7.34 -19.49
CA ALA A 157 26.48 8.68 -19.37
C ALA A 157 27.68 8.75 -18.41
N THR A 158 27.83 7.79 -17.48
CA THR A 158 28.98 7.71 -16.56
C THR A 158 30.11 6.80 -17.05
N GLY A 159 29.91 6.07 -18.15
CA GLY A 159 30.92 5.19 -18.73
C GLY A 159 31.06 3.81 -18.06
N ASN A 160 30.21 3.48 -17.08
CA ASN A 160 30.21 2.19 -16.39
C ASN A 160 28.83 1.51 -16.50
N PRO A 161 28.64 0.56 -17.45
CA PRO A 161 27.38 -0.18 -17.55
C PRO A 161 27.26 -1.19 -16.39
N PRO A 162 26.17 -1.19 -15.60
CA PRO A 162 25.94 -2.23 -14.62
C PRO A 162 25.58 -3.53 -15.33
N VAL A 163 26.00 -4.67 -14.78
CA VAL A 163 25.72 -5.98 -15.37
C VAL A 163 25.02 -6.89 -14.35
N GLY A 164 23.97 -7.56 -14.80
CA GLY A 164 23.33 -8.65 -14.07
C GLY A 164 22.51 -8.22 -12.85
N LYS A 165 22.69 -8.92 -11.73
CA LYS A 165 21.82 -8.88 -10.55
C LYS A 165 21.67 -7.50 -9.91
N PHE A 166 22.73 -6.68 -9.92
CA PHE A 166 22.70 -5.34 -9.33
C PHE A 166 21.71 -4.41 -10.04
N LEU A 167 21.62 -4.49 -11.38
CA LEU A 167 20.66 -3.70 -12.15
C LEU A 167 19.22 -4.09 -11.79
N ASP A 168 18.95 -5.38 -11.67
CA ASP A 168 17.62 -5.88 -11.32
C ASP A 168 17.21 -5.47 -9.90
N ASP A 169 18.14 -5.53 -8.94
CA ASP A 169 17.93 -5.08 -7.56
C ASP A 169 17.67 -3.57 -7.48
N LEU A 170 18.39 -2.77 -8.27
CA LEU A 170 18.20 -1.33 -8.33
C LEU A 170 16.88 -0.94 -9.02
N VAL A 171 16.53 -1.59 -10.13
CA VAL A 171 15.22 -1.44 -10.79
C VAL A 171 14.08 -1.76 -9.82
N ARG A 172 14.19 -2.88 -9.10
CA ARG A 172 13.20 -3.28 -8.09
C ARG A 172 13.11 -2.27 -6.95
N SER A 173 14.21 -1.67 -6.55
CA SER A 173 14.24 -0.64 -5.50
C SER A 173 13.59 0.66 -5.95
N CYS A 174 13.78 1.04 -7.22
CA CYS A 174 13.18 2.22 -7.83
C CYS A 174 11.68 2.07 -8.15
N GLN A 175 11.14 0.85 -8.19
CA GLN A 175 9.71 0.61 -8.43
C GLN A 175 8.84 1.37 -7.41
N GLY A 176 7.86 2.09 -7.96
CA GLY A 176 6.91 2.92 -7.20
C GLY A 176 7.40 4.34 -6.92
N LEU A 177 8.49 4.77 -7.54
CA LEU A 177 8.89 6.17 -7.64
C LEU A 177 8.53 6.73 -9.02
N SER A 178 8.28 8.05 -9.10
CA SER A 178 8.20 8.76 -10.37
C SER A 178 9.57 8.83 -11.05
N MET A 179 9.59 8.92 -12.37
CA MET A 179 10.80 8.99 -13.19
C MET A 179 11.74 10.11 -12.75
N GLU A 180 11.20 11.29 -12.45
CA GLU A 180 11.99 12.43 -11.96
C GLU A 180 12.67 12.17 -10.61
N ARG A 181 12.01 11.40 -9.73
CA ARG A 181 12.61 11.01 -8.45
C ARG A 181 13.72 9.99 -8.68
N ILE A 182 13.47 8.99 -9.52
CA ILE A 182 14.49 7.99 -9.90
C ILE A 182 15.74 8.70 -10.42
N ARG A 183 15.59 9.62 -11.39
CA ARG A 183 16.69 10.44 -11.92
C ARG A 183 17.44 11.18 -10.81
N ARG A 184 16.71 11.86 -9.92
CA ARG A 184 17.31 12.64 -8.83
C ARG A 184 18.09 11.78 -7.85
N VAL A 185 17.56 10.63 -7.44
CA VAL A 185 18.25 9.74 -6.48
C VAL A 185 19.49 9.13 -7.10
N LEU A 186 19.39 8.63 -8.32
CA LEU A 186 20.52 8.01 -9.00
C LEU A 186 21.61 9.03 -9.33
N ALA A 187 21.23 10.23 -9.79
CA ALA A 187 22.17 11.33 -10.01
C ALA A 187 22.91 11.71 -8.71
N ARG A 188 22.21 11.69 -7.56
CA ARG A 188 22.82 11.94 -6.25
C ARG A 188 23.81 10.83 -5.85
N GLY A 189 23.48 9.57 -6.06
CA GLY A 189 24.41 8.45 -5.82
C GLY A 189 25.66 8.57 -6.68
N ILE A 190 25.48 8.75 -7.99
CA ILE A 190 26.57 9.00 -8.95
C ILE A 190 27.44 10.21 -8.54
N ALA A 191 26.82 11.31 -8.11
CA ALA A 191 27.56 12.49 -7.68
C ALA A 191 28.36 12.27 -6.37
N THR A 192 27.94 11.33 -5.53
CA THR A 192 28.58 11.04 -4.24
C THR A 192 29.76 10.09 -4.41
N HIS A 193 29.59 9.02 -5.18
CA HIS A 193 30.56 7.93 -5.30
C HIS A 193 31.29 7.89 -6.66
N GLY A 194 30.90 8.74 -7.62
CA GLY A 194 31.40 8.73 -9.01
C GLY A 194 30.84 7.58 -9.86
N GLN A 195 30.28 6.56 -9.22
CA GLN A 195 29.61 5.39 -9.80
C GLN A 195 28.44 4.99 -8.91
N LEU A 196 27.54 4.12 -9.38
CA LEU A 196 26.53 3.53 -8.51
C LEU A 196 27.11 2.33 -7.76
N GLU A 197 27.04 2.36 -6.44
CA GLU A 197 27.47 1.31 -5.54
C GLU A 197 26.25 0.61 -4.90
N PRO A 198 26.41 -0.61 -4.35
CA PRO A 198 25.33 -1.29 -3.62
C PRO A 198 24.70 -0.45 -2.50
N GLU A 199 25.49 0.44 -1.89
CA GLU A 199 25.06 1.36 -0.82
C GLU A 199 24.07 2.43 -1.33
N ASP A 200 24.08 2.76 -2.63
CA ASP A 200 23.13 3.71 -3.21
C ASP A 200 21.69 3.17 -3.26
N VAL A 201 21.52 1.84 -3.14
CA VAL A 201 20.20 1.23 -2.98
C VAL A 201 19.52 1.77 -1.70
N ASP A 202 20.29 2.00 -0.64
CA ASP A 202 19.76 2.56 0.61
C ASP A 202 19.29 4.01 0.44
N LEU A 203 19.91 4.79 -0.46
CA LEU A 203 19.43 6.13 -0.83
C LEU A 203 18.06 6.06 -1.52
N VAL A 204 17.87 5.10 -2.44
CA VAL A 204 16.59 4.86 -3.12
C VAL A 204 15.52 4.44 -2.11
N LEU A 205 15.86 3.54 -1.19
CA LEU A 205 14.95 3.12 -0.12
C LEU A 205 14.59 4.29 0.81
N ALA A 206 15.54 5.16 1.15
CA ALA A 206 15.29 6.34 1.97
C ALA A 206 14.33 7.33 1.30
N GLU A 207 14.51 7.60 0.00
CA GLU A 207 13.64 8.48 -0.78
C GLU A 207 12.24 7.89 -1.00
N LYS A 208 12.15 6.57 -1.17
CA LYS A 208 10.88 5.83 -1.17
C LYS A 208 10.16 5.97 0.17
N ARG A 209 10.86 5.80 1.30
CA ARG A 209 10.30 6.04 2.64
C ARG A 209 9.80 7.47 2.81
N GLN A 210 10.54 8.46 2.34
CA GLN A 210 10.14 9.87 2.42
C GLN A 210 8.90 10.17 1.57
N THR A 211 8.84 9.64 0.34
CA THR A 211 7.70 9.81 -0.56
C THR A 211 6.43 9.19 0.02
N ILE A 212 6.55 7.97 0.58
CA ILE A 212 5.44 7.29 1.24
C ILE A 212 4.95 8.10 2.44
N ARG A 213 5.87 8.56 3.31
CA ARG A 213 5.52 9.42 4.46
C ARG A 213 4.82 10.73 4.06
N GLN A 214 5.16 11.32 2.91
CA GLN A 214 4.50 12.53 2.41
C GLN A 214 3.03 12.30 2.07
N THR A 215 2.61 11.06 1.74
CA THR A 215 1.20 10.74 1.51
C THR A 215 0.35 10.85 2.78
N GLN A 216 1.00 10.81 3.95
CA GLN A 216 0.39 10.77 5.28
C GLN A 216 -0.55 9.57 5.54
N ILE A 217 -0.91 8.76 4.54
CA ILE A 217 -1.83 7.62 4.67
C ILE A 217 -1.11 6.28 4.86
N LEU A 218 0.11 6.17 4.35
CA LEU A 218 0.94 4.99 4.43
C LEU A 218 2.27 5.33 5.11
N ASP A 219 2.73 4.42 5.96
CA ASP A 219 4.06 4.47 6.56
C ASP A 219 4.86 3.25 6.13
N PHE A 220 6.12 3.47 5.75
CA PHE A 220 7.05 2.37 5.52
C PHE A 220 7.58 1.88 6.87
N TYR A 221 7.35 0.60 7.18
CA TYR A 221 7.83 -0.02 8.40
C TYR A 221 9.06 -0.90 8.10
N PRO A 222 10.18 -0.74 8.82
CA PRO A 222 11.31 -1.64 8.68
C PRO A 222 10.93 -3.02 9.23
N ALA A 223 11.03 -4.06 8.40
CA ALA A 223 10.77 -5.43 8.82
C ALA A 223 12.01 -5.99 9.52
N THR A 224 12.12 -5.73 10.83
CA THR A 224 13.25 -6.21 11.66
C THR A 224 12.94 -7.49 12.41
N GLU A 225 11.66 -7.77 12.61
CA GLU A 225 11.19 -8.90 13.39
C GLU A 225 11.21 -10.18 12.54
N GLU A 226 11.68 -11.27 13.13
CA GLU A 226 11.79 -12.58 12.49
C GLU A 226 10.61 -13.50 12.85
N ILE A 227 10.40 -14.57 12.08
CA ILE A 227 9.41 -15.61 12.44
C ILE A 227 9.78 -16.33 13.74
N THR A 228 11.07 -16.40 14.05
CA THR A 228 11.66 -16.93 15.30
C THR A 228 11.30 -16.07 16.51
N ASP A 229 11.01 -14.79 16.32
CA ASP A 229 10.56 -13.87 17.40
C ASP A 229 9.10 -14.13 17.83
N ILE A 230 8.39 -15.04 17.17
CA ILE A 230 7.01 -15.38 17.50
C ILE A 230 7.02 -16.71 18.26
N GLY A 231 6.63 -16.72 19.53
CA GLY A 231 6.38 -17.98 20.25
C GLY A 231 5.04 -18.61 19.84
N GLY A 232 5.03 -19.89 19.46
CA GLY A 232 3.82 -20.61 19.06
C GLY A 232 3.32 -20.32 17.64
N LEU A 233 1.99 -20.41 17.43
CA LEU A 233 1.29 -20.16 16.17
C LEU A 233 1.71 -21.07 15.00
N ASP A 234 1.95 -22.36 15.28
CA ASP A 234 2.54 -23.31 14.32
C ASP A 234 1.78 -23.43 13.00
N ASN A 235 0.44 -23.54 13.03
CA ASN A 235 -0.36 -23.67 11.81
C ASN A 235 -0.25 -22.43 10.92
N LEU A 236 -0.16 -21.25 11.54
CA LEU A 236 0.02 -19.99 10.83
C LEU A 236 1.42 -19.90 10.22
N LYS A 237 2.46 -20.22 10.99
CA LYS A 237 3.84 -20.26 10.49
C LYS A 237 4.01 -21.22 9.33
N ASP A 238 3.51 -22.45 9.44
CA ASP A 238 3.54 -23.44 8.37
C ASP A 238 2.86 -22.94 7.10
N TRP A 239 1.72 -22.25 7.26
CA TRP A 239 0.98 -21.69 6.13
C TRP A 239 1.74 -20.57 5.43
N LEU A 240 2.46 -19.74 6.19
CA LEU A 240 3.28 -18.63 5.70
C LEU A 240 4.55 -19.11 5.00
N ILE A 241 5.25 -20.09 5.58
CA ILE A 241 6.48 -20.66 5.02
C ILE A 241 6.20 -21.26 3.64
N ARG A 242 5.10 -21.99 3.48
CA ARG A 242 4.69 -22.58 2.18
C ARG A 242 4.42 -21.54 1.09
N ARG A 243 4.17 -20.28 1.44
CA ARG A 243 3.80 -19.20 0.52
C ARG A 243 4.90 -18.17 0.29
N GLY A 244 6.03 -18.25 0.98
CA GLY A 244 7.14 -17.32 0.79
C GLY A 244 7.66 -17.27 -0.66
N GLY A 245 7.64 -18.41 -1.35
CA GLY A 245 8.04 -18.51 -2.76
C GLY A 245 7.00 -18.02 -3.78
N SER A 246 5.78 -17.66 -3.36
CA SER A 246 4.67 -17.38 -4.27
C SER A 246 4.86 -16.12 -5.12
N PHE A 247 5.75 -15.21 -4.72
CA PHE A 247 6.08 -13.98 -5.46
C PHE A 247 7.18 -14.18 -6.52
N SER A 248 7.77 -15.37 -6.62
CA SER A 248 8.83 -15.66 -7.58
C SER A 248 8.32 -15.84 -9.01
N GLU A 249 9.18 -15.61 -10.00
CA GLU A 249 8.89 -15.90 -11.40
C GLU A 249 8.62 -17.40 -11.63
N LYS A 250 9.33 -18.29 -10.91
CA LYS A 250 9.08 -19.73 -10.94
C LYS A 250 7.65 -20.08 -10.54
N ALA A 251 7.10 -19.40 -9.52
CA ALA A 251 5.71 -19.56 -9.12
C ALA A 251 4.73 -19.10 -10.22
N ARG A 252 5.09 -18.04 -10.98
CA ARG A 252 4.30 -17.57 -12.13
C ARG A 252 4.31 -18.59 -13.27
N GLN A 253 5.48 -19.14 -13.61
CA GLN A 253 5.63 -20.15 -14.65
C GLN A 253 4.90 -21.46 -14.32
N TYR A 254 4.83 -21.82 -13.03
CA TYR A 254 4.02 -22.94 -12.56
C TYR A 254 2.49 -22.69 -12.69
N GLY A 255 2.07 -21.42 -12.77
CA GLY A 255 0.66 -21.05 -12.82
C GLY A 255 0.04 -20.78 -11.44
N LEU A 256 0.83 -20.57 -10.39
CA LEU A 256 0.27 -20.10 -9.12
C LEU A 256 -0.25 -18.66 -9.28
N PRO A 257 -1.41 -18.28 -8.73
CA PRO A 257 -1.81 -16.88 -8.59
C PRO A 257 -1.02 -16.19 -7.47
N TYR A 258 -0.99 -14.85 -7.44
CA TYR A 258 -0.39 -14.14 -6.30
C TYR A 258 -1.32 -14.29 -5.10
N PRO A 259 -0.77 -14.51 -3.89
CA PRO A 259 -1.60 -14.55 -2.69
C PRO A 259 -2.20 -13.16 -2.45
N ARG A 260 -3.48 -13.13 -2.08
CA ARG A 260 -4.27 -11.92 -1.90
C ARG A 260 -4.04 -11.29 -0.55
N GLY A 261 -4.14 -12.10 0.51
CA GLY A 261 -4.05 -11.60 1.86
C GLY A 261 -4.37 -12.61 2.95
N LEU A 262 -4.07 -12.21 4.17
CA LEU A 262 -4.25 -12.93 5.42
C LEU A 262 -5.00 -12.02 6.41
N MET A 263 -6.03 -12.56 7.05
CA MET A 263 -6.72 -11.89 8.14
C MET A 263 -6.45 -12.60 9.47
N LEU A 264 -5.96 -11.86 10.46
CA LEU A 264 -5.68 -12.32 11.81
C LEU A 264 -6.76 -11.77 12.75
N VAL A 265 -7.67 -12.63 13.18
CA VAL A 265 -8.71 -12.28 14.14
C VAL A 265 -8.35 -12.90 15.47
N GLY A 266 -8.42 -12.16 16.56
CA GLY A 266 -8.17 -12.78 17.85
C GLY A 266 -7.97 -11.82 18.99
N ILE A 267 -7.58 -12.38 20.12
CA ILE A 267 -7.48 -11.67 21.39
C ILE A 267 -6.35 -10.65 21.32
N GLN A 268 -6.50 -9.51 21.98
CA GLN A 268 -5.47 -8.48 22.00
C GLN A 268 -4.18 -9.02 22.67
N GLY A 269 -3.02 -8.55 22.21
CA GLY A 269 -1.73 -8.94 22.82
C GLY A 269 -1.19 -10.32 22.45
N THR A 270 -1.79 -11.02 21.47
CA THR A 270 -1.38 -12.37 21.05
C THR A 270 -0.45 -12.42 19.84
N GLY A 271 0.22 -11.29 19.50
CA GLY A 271 1.23 -11.27 18.44
C GLY A 271 0.71 -11.10 17.01
N LYS A 272 -0.55 -10.69 16.81
CA LYS A 272 -1.12 -10.44 15.46
C LYS A 272 -0.31 -9.41 14.66
N SER A 273 -0.05 -8.25 15.25
CA SER A 273 0.73 -7.17 14.62
C SER A 273 2.20 -7.57 14.42
N LEU A 274 2.79 -8.30 15.38
CA LEU A 274 4.15 -8.85 15.27
C LEU A 274 4.26 -9.81 14.07
N THR A 275 3.22 -10.62 13.84
CA THR A 275 3.18 -11.56 12.72
C THR A 275 3.27 -10.84 11.37
N ALA A 276 2.56 -9.72 11.18
CA ALA A 276 2.64 -8.94 9.95
C ALA A 276 4.07 -8.49 9.61
N LYS A 277 4.83 -8.10 10.65
CA LYS A 277 6.23 -7.69 10.53
C LYS A 277 7.16 -8.85 10.20
N ALA A 278 6.97 -9.98 10.87
CA ALA A 278 7.74 -11.20 10.62
C ALA A 278 7.55 -11.74 9.21
N ILE A 279 6.33 -11.64 8.65
CA ILE A 279 6.07 -12.04 7.26
C ILE A 279 6.88 -11.19 6.29
N ALA A 280 6.92 -9.87 6.50
CA ALA A 280 7.66 -8.96 5.63
C ALA A 280 9.16 -9.27 5.62
N HIS A 281 9.73 -9.56 6.79
CA HIS A 281 11.13 -9.95 6.91
C HIS A 281 11.38 -11.29 6.20
N HIS A 282 10.57 -12.31 6.49
CA HIS A 282 10.74 -13.65 5.93
C HIS A 282 10.55 -13.72 4.41
N TRP A 283 9.62 -12.93 3.85
CA TRP A 283 9.38 -12.89 2.41
C TRP A 283 10.27 -11.89 1.68
N HIS A 284 11.10 -11.13 2.41
CA HIS A 284 11.94 -10.05 1.86
C HIS A 284 11.12 -9.06 1.03
N LEU A 285 9.96 -8.65 1.57
CA LEU A 285 9.05 -7.71 0.95
C LEU A 285 8.93 -6.43 1.78
N PRO A 286 8.83 -5.25 1.13
CA PRO A 286 8.50 -4.00 1.81
C PRO A 286 7.22 -4.11 2.64
N LEU A 287 7.22 -3.55 3.85
CA LEU A 287 6.03 -3.46 4.71
C LEU A 287 5.47 -2.03 4.72
N LEU A 288 4.25 -1.89 4.23
CA LEU A 288 3.49 -0.65 4.24
C LEU A 288 2.41 -0.75 5.32
N ARG A 289 2.46 0.10 6.33
CA ARG A 289 1.41 0.22 7.35
C ARG A 289 0.40 1.27 6.91
N LEU A 290 -0.87 0.90 6.91
CA LEU A 290 -1.98 1.82 6.69
C LEU A 290 -2.36 2.53 7.99
N ASP A 291 -2.42 3.86 7.97
CA ASP A 291 -3.06 4.64 9.02
C ASP A 291 -4.55 4.75 8.74
N VAL A 292 -5.31 3.85 9.40
CA VAL A 292 -6.76 3.80 9.31
C VAL A 292 -7.41 5.11 9.76
N GLY A 293 -6.90 5.74 10.83
CA GLY A 293 -7.45 6.99 11.34
C GLY A 293 -7.36 8.12 10.31
N ARG A 294 -6.23 8.21 9.61
CA ARG A 294 -6.03 9.19 8.53
C ARG A 294 -6.78 8.84 7.24
N LEU A 295 -7.08 7.57 7.00
CA LEU A 295 -7.92 7.19 5.86
C LEU A 295 -9.35 7.74 6.02
N PHE A 296 -9.88 7.72 7.25
CA PHE A 296 -11.25 8.14 7.57
C PHE A 296 -11.38 9.57 8.10
N GLY A 297 -10.28 10.26 8.43
CA GLY A 297 -10.32 11.65 8.89
C GLY A 297 -10.45 12.66 7.75
N GLY A 298 -11.48 13.52 7.74
CA GLY A 298 -11.64 14.62 6.76
C GLY A 298 -13.09 14.92 6.38
N LEU A 299 -13.28 15.82 5.41
CA LEU A 299 -14.59 16.13 4.82
C LEU A 299 -15.07 14.97 3.91
N VAL A 300 -16.39 14.83 3.75
CA VAL A 300 -17.03 13.81 2.89
C VAL A 300 -16.46 13.86 1.47
N GLY A 301 -15.89 12.76 0.99
CA GLY A 301 -15.28 12.62 -0.34
C GLY A 301 -13.75 12.51 -0.35
N GLU A 302 -13.06 13.07 0.64
CA GLU A 302 -11.59 12.94 0.76
C GLU A 302 -11.15 11.51 1.04
N SER A 303 -11.94 10.76 1.82
CA SER A 303 -11.62 9.37 2.19
C SER A 303 -11.59 8.41 1.00
N GLU A 304 -12.46 8.61 0.00
CA GLU A 304 -12.44 7.80 -1.23
C GLU A 304 -11.21 8.11 -2.08
N SER A 305 -10.86 9.39 -2.22
CA SER A 305 -9.64 9.81 -2.93
C SER A 305 -8.39 9.24 -2.25
N ARG A 306 -8.31 9.28 -0.92
CA ARG A 306 -7.22 8.68 -0.13
C ARG A 306 -7.16 7.16 -0.29
N THR A 307 -8.31 6.49 -0.38
CA THR A 307 -8.36 5.04 -0.62
C THR A 307 -7.81 4.68 -2.00
N ARG A 308 -8.21 5.42 -3.03
CA ARG A 308 -7.63 5.25 -4.39
C ARG A 308 -6.13 5.54 -4.39
N GLN A 309 -5.69 6.60 -3.71
CA GLN A 309 -4.27 6.92 -3.59
C GLN A 309 -3.49 5.83 -2.86
N MET A 310 -4.03 5.28 -1.76
CA MET A 310 -3.42 4.17 -1.02
C MET A 310 -3.24 2.94 -1.92
N ILE A 311 -4.28 2.58 -2.69
CA ILE A 311 -4.23 1.46 -3.64
C ILE A 311 -3.15 1.72 -4.70
N GLN A 312 -3.16 2.89 -5.34
CA GLN A 312 -2.18 3.25 -6.37
C GLN A 312 -0.75 3.18 -5.84
N VAL A 313 -0.50 3.70 -4.63
CA VAL A 313 0.82 3.63 -3.99
C VAL A 313 1.20 2.19 -3.67
N ALA A 314 0.30 1.39 -3.10
CA ALA A 314 0.60 -0.01 -2.79
C ALA A 314 0.91 -0.83 -4.05
N GLU A 315 0.13 -0.68 -5.12
CA GLU A 315 0.34 -1.39 -6.39
C GLU A 315 1.61 -0.94 -7.10
N ALA A 316 1.94 0.36 -7.04
CA ALA A 316 3.17 0.88 -7.60
C ALA A 316 4.43 0.34 -6.90
N LEU A 317 4.33 0.03 -5.60
CA LEU A 317 5.42 -0.51 -4.80
C LEU A 317 5.47 -2.04 -4.81
N ALA A 318 4.54 -2.70 -5.52
CA ALA A 318 4.46 -4.14 -5.56
C ALA A 318 5.73 -4.75 -6.22
N PRO A 319 6.26 -5.89 -5.73
CA PRO A 319 5.67 -6.74 -4.69
C PRO A 319 5.90 -6.19 -3.27
N CYS A 320 4.85 -6.11 -2.47
CA CYS A 320 4.90 -5.57 -1.09
C CYS A 320 3.83 -6.18 -0.19
N ILE A 321 3.94 -5.93 1.11
CA ILE A 321 2.93 -6.25 2.13
C ILE A 321 2.23 -4.96 2.57
N LEU A 322 0.91 -4.94 2.49
CA LEU A 322 0.06 -3.89 3.04
C LEU A 322 -0.53 -4.38 4.38
N TRP A 323 -0.05 -3.84 5.48
CA TRP A 323 -0.51 -4.14 6.83
C TRP A 323 -1.56 -3.12 7.30
N ILE A 324 -2.72 -3.65 7.68
CA ILE A 324 -3.84 -2.89 8.23
C ILE A 324 -4.08 -3.39 9.65
N ASP A 325 -3.71 -2.58 10.63
CA ASP A 325 -3.84 -2.95 12.03
C ASP A 325 -5.20 -2.51 12.59
N GLU A 326 -5.81 -3.38 13.39
CA GLU A 326 -7.06 -3.13 14.11
C GLU A 326 -8.16 -2.57 13.20
N ILE A 327 -8.37 -3.25 12.06
CA ILE A 327 -9.29 -2.81 11.01
C ILE A 327 -10.74 -2.69 11.53
N ASP A 328 -11.09 -3.43 12.58
CA ASP A 328 -12.35 -3.37 13.31
C ASP A 328 -12.62 -2.00 13.94
N LYS A 329 -11.57 -1.27 14.36
CA LYS A 329 -11.73 0.09 14.91
C LYS A 329 -12.19 1.10 13.87
N ALA A 330 -11.98 0.84 12.60
CA ALA A 330 -12.52 1.68 11.52
C ALA A 330 -14.05 1.61 11.43
N PHE A 331 -14.63 0.51 11.89
CA PHE A 331 -16.04 0.20 11.75
C PHE A 331 -16.86 0.42 13.02
N SER A 332 -16.22 0.50 14.18
CA SER A 332 -16.89 0.68 15.47
C SER A 332 -17.67 2.00 15.61
N GLY A 333 -17.48 2.96 14.70
CA GLY A 333 -18.22 4.24 14.63
C GLY A 333 -19.43 4.27 13.68
N LEU A 334 -19.71 3.18 12.93
CA LEU A 334 -20.80 3.12 11.93
C LEU A 334 -22.22 3.34 12.49
N GLY A 335 -22.39 3.34 13.81
CA GLY A 335 -23.68 3.59 14.48
C GLY A 335 -24.10 5.07 14.55
N SER A 336 -23.19 6.01 14.28
CA SER A 336 -23.51 7.45 14.22
C SER A 336 -24.08 7.79 12.85
N LYS A 337 -25.34 8.23 12.81
CA LYS A 337 -26.17 8.40 11.60
C LYS A 337 -25.62 9.33 10.50
N GLY A 338 -24.48 10.00 10.68
CA GLY A 338 -23.86 10.92 9.71
C GLY A 338 -22.79 10.30 8.80
N ASP A 339 -21.93 9.42 9.31
CA ASP A 339 -20.72 8.97 8.60
C ASP A 339 -20.81 7.55 8.01
N ALA A 340 -21.89 6.81 8.33
CA ALA A 340 -22.05 5.41 7.95
C ALA A 340 -21.98 5.17 6.42
N GLY A 341 -22.49 6.12 5.62
CA GLY A 341 -22.51 6.01 4.16
C GLY A 341 -21.15 6.24 3.48
N THR A 342 -20.26 7.02 4.09
CA THR A 342 -18.92 7.30 3.54
C THR A 342 -17.97 6.16 3.86
N THR A 343 -17.96 5.69 5.11
CA THR A 343 -17.14 4.55 5.55
C THR A 343 -17.48 3.28 4.77
N SER A 344 -18.77 2.99 4.56
CA SER A 344 -19.21 1.82 3.78
C SER A 344 -18.73 1.85 2.32
N ARG A 345 -18.78 3.02 1.65
CA ARG A 345 -18.30 3.16 0.27
C ARG A 345 -16.79 2.99 0.15
N VAL A 346 -16.02 3.62 1.04
CA VAL A 346 -14.57 3.49 1.13
C VAL A 346 -14.15 2.02 1.31
N PHE A 347 -14.78 1.31 2.25
CA PHE A 347 -14.50 -0.10 2.46
C PHE A 347 -14.97 -0.98 1.31
N GLY A 348 -16.09 -0.64 0.67
CA GLY A 348 -16.53 -1.30 -0.57
C GLY A 348 -15.45 -1.24 -1.65
N THR A 349 -14.85 -0.06 -1.87
CA THR A 349 -13.73 0.10 -2.82
C THR A 349 -12.54 -0.77 -2.43
N PHE A 350 -12.13 -0.76 -1.16
CA PHE A 350 -11.01 -1.58 -0.69
C PHE A 350 -11.24 -3.09 -0.84
N ILE A 351 -12.41 -3.59 -0.45
CA ILE A 351 -12.76 -5.01 -0.54
C ILE A 351 -12.91 -5.47 -1.99
N ASN A 352 -13.45 -4.63 -2.87
CA ASN A 352 -13.50 -4.90 -4.30
C ASN A 352 -12.09 -4.98 -4.90
N TRP A 353 -11.23 -4.02 -4.60
CA TRP A 353 -9.83 -4.06 -5.01
C TRP A 353 -9.12 -5.33 -4.51
N LEU A 354 -9.27 -5.70 -3.23
CA LEU A 354 -8.66 -6.92 -2.67
C LEU A 354 -9.04 -8.20 -3.44
N ALA A 355 -10.27 -8.26 -3.97
CA ALA A 355 -10.78 -9.42 -4.71
C ALA A 355 -10.47 -9.42 -6.20
N GLU A 356 -10.19 -8.27 -6.79
CA GLU A 356 -9.97 -8.15 -8.24
C GLU A 356 -8.50 -7.93 -8.59
N LYS A 357 -7.69 -7.45 -7.63
CA LYS A 357 -6.28 -7.14 -7.87
C LYS A 357 -5.51 -8.34 -8.43
N THR A 358 -4.73 -8.06 -9.47
CA THR A 358 -3.73 -8.96 -10.04
C THR A 358 -2.31 -8.56 -9.64
N SER A 359 -2.17 -7.39 -9.00
CA SER A 359 -0.93 -6.86 -8.48
C SER A 359 -0.39 -7.71 -7.31
N PRO A 360 0.94 -7.87 -7.18
CA PRO A 360 1.57 -8.68 -6.13
C PRO A 360 1.63 -7.94 -4.78
N VAL A 361 0.49 -7.41 -4.32
CA VAL A 361 0.34 -6.77 -3.00
C VAL A 361 -0.29 -7.77 -2.04
N PHE A 362 0.41 -8.18 -0.98
CA PHE A 362 -0.17 -9.06 0.04
C PHE A 362 -0.79 -8.25 1.17
N VAL A 363 -2.09 -8.39 1.42
CA VAL A 363 -2.76 -7.66 2.51
C VAL A 363 -2.73 -8.47 3.80
N VAL A 364 -2.19 -7.92 4.88
CA VAL A 364 -2.30 -8.48 6.24
C VAL A 364 -3.22 -7.58 7.07
N ALA A 365 -4.39 -8.07 7.42
CA ALA A 365 -5.34 -7.34 8.27
C ALA A 365 -5.41 -7.96 9.67
N THR A 366 -5.40 -7.15 10.73
CA THR A 366 -5.64 -7.61 12.10
C THR A 366 -6.98 -7.09 12.61
N ALA A 367 -7.67 -7.89 13.42
CA ALA A 367 -8.92 -7.49 14.07
C ALA A 367 -9.03 -8.07 15.48
N ASN A 368 -9.63 -7.32 16.40
CA ASN A 368 -9.93 -7.76 17.75
C ASN A 368 -11.43 -8.03 17.96
N ASP A 369 -12.32 -7.27 17.29
CA ASP A 369 -13.77 -7.45 17.35
C ASP A 369 -14.35 -7.85 15.98
N ILE A 370 -14.88 -9.07 15.91
CA ILE A 370 -15.51 -9.60 14.69
C ILE A 370 -16.89 -9.00 14.42
N GLN A 371 -17.59 -8.52 15.45
CA GLN A 371 -18.95 -7.99 15.33
C GLN A 371 -18.97 -6.62 14.65
N ALA A 372 -17.87 -5.86 14.79
CA ALA A 372 -17.68 -4.60 14.10
C ALA A 372 -17.43 -4.77 12.59
N LEU A 373 -16.97 -5.94 12.15
CA LEU A 373 -16.59 -6.15 10.75
C LEU A 373 -17.79 -6.43 9.85
N PRO A 374 -17.80 -5.87 8.62
CA PRO A 374 -18.80 -6.23 7.63
C PRO A 374 -18.68 -7.72 7.24
N PRO A 375 -19.80 -8.47 7.14
CA PRO A 375 -19.77 -9.87 6.72
C PRO A 375 -19.10 -10.09 5.36
N GLU A 376 -19.10 -9.10 4.47
CA GLU A 376 -18.45 -9.11 3.17
C GLU A 376 -16.93 -9.38 3.26
N MET A 377 -16.29 -8.91 4.34
CA MET A 377 -14.85 -9.12 4.57
C MET A 377 -14.51 -10.58 4.87
N LEU A 378 -15.43 -11.30 5.49
CA LEU A 378 -15.24 -12.67 5.96
C LEU A 378 -15.56 -13.72 4.88
N ARG A 379 -15.97 -13.27 3.68
CA ARG A 379 -16.28 -14.18 2.57
C ARG A 379 -15.00 -14.75 1.97
N LYS A 380 -15.03 -16.07 1.70
CA LYS A 380 -13.95 -16.76 1.00
C LYS A 380 -13.69 -16.10 -0.36
N GLY A 381 -12.42 -15.93 -0.70
CA GLY A 381 -11.97 -15.29 -1.95
C GLY A 381 -11.52 -13.83 -1.80
N ARG A 382 -11.74 -13.19 -0.65
CA ARG A 382 -11.17 -11.87 -0.33
C ARG A 382 -9.79 -12.02 0.31
N PHE A 383 -9.76 -12.72 1.44
CA PHE A 383 -8.53 -13.24 2.04
C PHE A 383 -8.32 -14.69 1.61
N ASP A 384 -7.06 -15.09 1.46
CA ASP A 384 -6.71 -16.48 1.18
C ASP A 384 -6.97 -17.36 2.39
N GLU A 385 -6.81 -16.81 3.60
CA GLU A 385 -7.06 -17.48 4.86
C GLU A 385 -7.43 -16.47 5.96
N ILE A 386 -8.30 -16.91 6.87
CA ILE A 386 -8.65 -16.19 8.09
C ILE A 386 -8.20 -17.05 9.26
N PHE A 387 -7.23 -16.56 10.03
CA PHE A 387 -6.73 -17.25 11.21
C PHE A 387 -7.29 -16.66 12.49
N PHE A 388 -7.75 -17.54 13.38
CA PHE A 388 -8.06 -17.20 14.76
C PHE A 388 -6.80 -17.34 15.64
N VAL A 389 -6.43 -16.26 16.31
CA VAL A 389 -5.29 -16.17 17.22
C VAL A 389 -5.80 -16.06 18.67
N GLY A 390 -5.84 -17.21 19.35
CA GLY A 390 -6.30 -17.32 20.73
C GLY A 390 -5.22 -17.01 21.77
N LEU A 391 -5.57 -17.23 23.05
CA LEU A 391 -4.59 -17.22 24.13
C LEU A 391 -3.60 -18.37 23.94
N PRO A 392 -2.31 -18.17 24.25
CA PRO A 392 -1.30 -19.20 24.09
C PRO A 392 -1.52 -20.36 25.07
N SER A 393 -1.32 -21.58 24.58
CA SER A 393 -1.20 -22.78 25.42
C SER A 393 0.03 -22.71 26.33
N GLN A 394 0.15 -23.62 27.31
CA GLN A 394 1.32 -23.66 28.18
C GLN A 394 2.63 -23.83 27.40
N GLU A 395 2.66 -24.70 26.39
CA GLU A 395 3.84 -24.90 25.53
C GLU A 395 4.17 -23.64 24.71
N GLU A 396 3.15 -22.93 24.22
CA GLU A 396 3.37 -21.65 23.54
C GLU A 396 3.87 -20.57 24.49
N ARG A 397 3.39 -20.52 25.74
CA ARG A 397 3.91 -19.61 26.76
C ARG A 397 5.38 -19.90 27.08
N LYS A 398 5.80 -21.18 27.17
CA LYS A 398 7.22 -21.54 27.30
C LYS A 398 8.04 -20.94 26.14
N ALA A 399 7.56 -21.12 24.91
CA ALA A 399 8.21 -20.57 23.73
C ALA A 399 8.29 -19.03 23.78
N ILE A 400 7.21 -18.36 24.20
CA ILE A 400 7.15 -16.90 24.36
C ILE A 400 8.17 -16.42 25.40
N PHE A 401 8.19 -17.01 26.61
CA PHE A 401 9.17 -16.69 27.64
C PHE A 401 10.61 -16.88 27.13
N ASN A 402 10.88 -18.00 26.46
CA ASN A 402 12.20 -18.29 25.89
C ASN A 402 12.64 -17.20 24.88
N VAL A 403 11.76 -16.81 23.96
CA VAL A 403 12.04 -15.74 22.99
C VAL A 403 12.35 -14.43 23.71
N HIS A 404 11.50 -13.96 24.62
CA HIS A 404 11.72 -12.69 25.31
C HIS A 404 12.99 -12.70 26.18
N LEU A 405 13.21 -13.76 26.96
CA LEU A 405 14.38 -13.90 27.82
C LEU A 405 15.67 -14.01 26.99
N SER A 406 15.65 -14.68 25.83
CA SER A 406 16.81 -14.75 24.93
C SER A 406 17.26 -13.39 24.42
N ARG A 407 16.30 -12.47 24.21
CA ARG A 407 16.56 -11.09 23.81
C ARG A 407 17.07 -10.24 24.97
N LEU A 408 16.49 -10.41 26.16
CA LEU A 408 16.82 -9.59 27.34
C LEU A 408 18.12 -10.04 28.03
N ARG A 409 18.38 -11.34 28.09
CA ARG A 409 19.51 -11.99 28.79
C ARG A 409 20.03 -13.22 28.03
N PRO A 410 20.64 -13.05 26.85
CA PRO A 410 21.08 -14.15 25.98
C PRO A 410 22.07 -15.13 26.67
N HIS A 411 22.87 -14.65 27.62
CA HIS A 411 23.90 -15.45 28.30
C HIS A 411 23.39 -16.22 29.52
N ASN A 412 22.19 -15.93 30.03
CA ASN A 412 21.67 -16.46 31.30
C ASN A 412 20.33 -17.19 31.14
N LEU A 413 19.95 -17.63 29.95
CA LEU A 413 18.68 -18.34 29.73
C LEU A 413 18.46 -19.54 30.68
N ASN A 414 19.52 -20.30 30.96
CA ASN A 414 19.46 -21.47 31.83
C ASN A 414 19.23 -21.15 33.32
N SER A 415 19.31 -19.89 33.74
CA SER A 415 19.01 -19.51 35.13
C SER A 415 17.52 -19.30 35.38
N TYR A 416 16.68 -19.36 34.35
CA TYR A 416 15.24 -19.16 34.47
C TYR A 416 14.49 -20.48 34.35
N GLU A 417 13.58 -20.75 35.31
CA GLU A 417 12.70 -21.93 35.27
C GLU A 417 11.51 -21.70 34.30
N ILE A 418 11.76 -21.76 32.99
CA ILE A 418 10.77 -21.44 31.94
C ILE A 418 9.50 -22.30 32.05
N GLU A 419 9.64 -23.58 32.40
CA GLU A 419 8.51 -24.50 32.60
C GLU A 419 7.59 -24.03 33.74
N ARG A 420 8.19 -23.58 34.85
CA ARG A 420 7.47 -23.06 36.02
C ARG A 420 6.77 -21.76 35.66
N LEU A 421 7.48 -20.84 35.01
CA LEU A 421 6.88 -19.57 34.54
C LEU A 421 5.65 -19.82 33.67
N ALA A 422 5.74 -20.71 32.68
CA ALA A 422 4.62 -21.00 31.80
C ALA A 422 3.43 -21.69 32.51
N TYR A 423 3.71 -22.50 33.54
CA TYR A 423 2.68 -23.15 34.36
C TYR A 423 1.93 -22.15 35.23
N GLU A 424 2.64 -21.23 35.88
CA GLU A 424 2.11 -20.26 36.84
C GLU A 424 1.47 -19.02 36.19
N THR A 425 1.56 -18.86 34.87
CA THR A 425 0.90 -17.77 34.13
C THR A 425 -0.22 -18.27 33.20
N PRO A 426 -1.23 -19.01 33.70
CA PRO A 426 -2.34 -19.44 32.86
C PRO A 426 -3.10 -18.23 32.30
N ASP A 427 -3.57 -18.37 31.06
CA ASP A 427 -4.38 -17.36 30.36
C ASP A 427 -3.69 -16.02 30.03
N PHE A 428 -2.38 -15.90 30.30
CA PHE A 428 -1.61 -14.71 29.89
C PHE A 428 -1.41 -14.69 28.39
N SER A 429 -1.60 -13.52 27.78
CA SER A 429 -1.21 -13.19 26.41
C SER A 429 0.31 -12.95 26.31
N GLY A 430 0.83 -12.92 25.09
CA GLY A 430 2.25 -12.60 24.86
C GLY A 430 2.64 -11.21 25.37
N ALA A 431 1.74 -10.23 25.20
CA ALA A 431 1.95 -8.89 25.73
C ALA A 431 2.01 -8.86 27.27
N GLU A 432 1.15 -9.63 27.96
CA GLU A 432 1.18 -9.70 29.43
C GLU A 432 2.43 -10.41 29.95
N ILE A 433 2.93 -11.42 29.23
CA ILE A 433 4.23 -12.05 29.52
C ILE A 433 5.36 -11.02 29.37
N GLU A 434 5.37 -10.23 28.30
CA GLU A 434 6.38 -9.18 28.12
C GLU A 434 6.30 -8.13 29.24
N GLN A 435 5.10 -7.70 29.64
CA GLN A 435 4.93 -6.75 30.76
C GLN A 435 5.41 -7.34 32.09
N THR A 436 5.17 -8.63 32.33
CA THR A 436 5.66 -9.32 33.53
C THR A 436 7.18 -9.28 33.61
N LEU A 437 7.87 -9.49 32.49
CA LEU A 437 9.34 -9.43 32.43
C LEU A 437 9.86 -8.01 32.68
N ILE A 438 9.19 -6.99 32.13
CA ILE A 438 9.55 -5.59 32.36
C ILE A 438 9.41 -5.22 33.84
N GLU A 439 8.32 -5.62 34.49
CA GLU A 439 8.11 -5.36 35.91
C GLU A 439 9.15 -6.09 36.78
N ALA A 440 9.44 -7.36 36.46
CA ALA A 440 10.51 -8.11 37.12
C ALA A 440 11.88 -7.40 37.00
N MET A 441 12.18 -6.82 35.84
CA MET A 441 13.39 -6.02 35.64
C MET A 441 13.42 -4.79 36.54
N HIS A 442 12.29 -4.12 36.77
CA HIS A 442 12.19 -3.01 37.72
C HIS A 442 12.44 -3.45 39.16
N ILE A 443 11.88 -4.60 39.57
CA ILE A 443 12.12 -5.19 40.90
C ILE A 443 13.62 -5.46 41.10
N GLY A 444 14.24 -6.21 40.18
CA GLY A 444 15.67 -6.52 40.25
C GLY A 444 16.55 -5.27 40.28
N PHE A 445 16.27 -4.33 39.36
CA PHE A 445 17.02 -3.06 39.26
C PHE A 445 16.92 -2.22 40.53
N SER A 446 15.72 -2.11 41.15
CA SER A 446 15.53 -1.36 42.39
C SER A 446 16.35 -1.92 43.57
N GLN A 447 16.70 -3.20 43.50
CA GLN A 447 17.48 -3.92 44.50
C GLN A 447 18.97 -4.05 44.13
N ASN A 448 19.44 -3.36 43.07
CA ASN A 448 20.81 -3.45 42.55
C ASN A 448 21.29 -4.87 42.22
N ARG A 449 20.39 -5.71 41.70
CA ARG A 449 20.69 -7.07 41.23
C ARG A 449 19.99 -7.34 39.89
N ASP A 450 20.32 -8.44 39.24
CA ASP A 450 19.53 -8.90 38.10
C ASP A 450 18.21 -9.53 38.57
N PHE A 451 17.24 -9.60 37.67
CA PHE A 451 15.93 -10.19 37.95
C PHE A 451 15.97 -11.72 37.80
N THR A 452 15.22 -12.41 38.64
CA THR A 452 15.17 -13.88 38.74
C THR A 452 13.79 -14.43 38.36
N THR A 453 13.65 -15.75 38.31
CA THR A 453 12.35 -16.41 38.13
C THR A 453 11.33 -15.96 39.18
N ASP A 454 11.73 -15.78 40.44
CA ASP A 454 10.79 -15.40 41.50
C ASP A 454 10.29 -13.96 41.34
N ASP A 455 11.13 -13.03 40.84
CA ASP A 455 10.66 -11.66 40.53
C ASP A 455 9.63 -11.65 39.39
N ILE A 456 9.80 -12.52 38.40
CA ILE A 456 8.84 -12.68 37.29
C ILE A 456 7.51 -13.21 37.83
N LEU A 457 7.55 -14.17 38.75
CA LEU A 457 6.33 -14.71 39.38
C LEU A 457 5.67 -13.68 40.30
N GLU A 458 6.46 -12.88 41.03
CA GLU A 458 5.96 -11.76 41.84
C GLU A 458 5.22 -10.75 40.95
N ALA A 459 5.85 -10.31 39.86
CA ALA A 459 5.23 -9.42 38.87
C ALA A 459 3.96 -10.03 38.26
N ALA A 460 3.98 -11.32 37.91
CA ALA A 460 2.84 -12.01 37.32
C ALA A 460 1.63 -12.02 38.28
N SER A 461 1.88 -12.20 39.58
CA SER A 461 0.82 -12.25 40.60
C SER A 461 0.07 -10.92 40.75
N GLN A 462 0.67 -9.81 40.33
CA GLN A 462 0.07 -8.47 40.40
C GLN A 462 -0.74 -8.11 39.15
N ILE A 463 -0.58 -8.86 38.06
CA ILE A 463 -1.30 -8.62 36.80
C ILE A 463 -2.64 -9.36 36.81
N ILE A 464 -3.72 -8.65 36.49
CA ILE A 464 -5.02 -9.25 36.23
C ILE A 464 -5.12 -9.56 34.72
N PRO A 465 -5.18 -10.84 34.31
CA PRO A 465 -5.17 -11.19 32.90
C PRO A 465 -6.40 -10.68 32.14
N LEU A 466 -6.20 -10.27 30.89
CA LEU A 466 -7.24 -9.87 29.94
C LEU A 466 -8.30 -10.97 29.77
N ALA A 467 -7.88 -12.23 29.87
CA ALA A 467 -8.78 -13.38 29.87
C ALA A 467 -9.89 -13.30 30.93
N ARG A 468 -9.62 -12.66 32.06
CA ARG A 468 -10.59 -12.45 33.14
C ARG A 468 -11.42 -11.18 32.95
N THR A 469 -10.79 -10.09 32.53
CA THR A 469 -11.49 -8.79 32.37
C THR A 469 -12.40 -8.74 31.14
N ALA A 470 -12.05 -9.47 30.08
CA ALA A 470 -12.76 -9.48 28.80
C ALA A 470 -13.39 -10.85 28.46
N LEU A 471 -13.77 -11.63 29.48
CA LEU A 471 -14.26 -13.01 29.34
C LEU A 471 -15.37 -13.14 28.28
N GLU A 472 -16.39 -12.29 28.34
CA GLU A 472 -17.53 -12.35 27.41
C GLU A 472 -17.12 -12.12 25.95
N GLN A 473 -16.22 -11.16 25.71
CA GLN A 473 -15.74 -10.84 24.37
C GLN A 473 -14.91 -12.01 23.81
N ILE A 474 -14.04 -12.58 24.65
CA ILE A 474 -13.21 -13.73 24.29
C ILE A 474 -14.08 -14.95 23.96
N GLN A 475 -15.09 -15.24 24.78
CA GLN A 475 -16.01 -16.36 24.53
C GLN A 475 -16.74 -16.21 23.18
N LYS A 476 -17.24 -15.02 22.86
CA LYS A 476 -17.89 -14.75 21.56
C LYS A 476 -16.95 -14.98 20.38
N LEU A 477 -15.69 -14.53 20.47
CA LEU A 477 -14.69 -14.76 19.43
C LEU A 477 -14.35 -16.24 19.27
N GLN A 478 -14.23 -16.95 20.39
CA GLN A 478 -13.97 -18.39 20.44
C GLN A 478 -15.11 -19.20 19.81
N GLU A 479 -16.37 -18.88 20.14
CA GLU A 479 -17.56 -19.50 19.53
C GLU A 479 -17.63 -19.22 18.03
N TRP A 480 -17.35 -17.98 17.62
CA TRP A 480 -17.29 -17.62 16.21
C TRP A 480 -16.22 -18.45 15.46
N ALA A 481 -15.03 -18.61 16.03
CA ALA A 481 -13.99 -19.44 15.43
C ALA A 481 -14.40 -20.92 15.38
N ALA A 482 -15.00 -21.45 16.46
CA ALA A 482 -15.46 -22.84 16.55
C ALA A 482 -16.57 -23.18 15.55
N SER A 483 -17.34 -22.19 15.09
CA SER A 483 -18.34 -22.37 14.02
C SER A 483 -17.75 -22.69 12.63
N GLY A 484 -16.42 -22.83 12.52
CA GLY A 484 -15.73 -23.19 11.27
C GLY A 484 -15.47 -22.02 10.33
N ARG A 485 -15.63 -20.78 10.82
CA ARG A 485 -15.44 -19.54 10.04
C ARG A 485 -13.99 -19.08 9.97
N ALA A 486 -13.12 -19.61 10.82
CA ALA A 486 -11.68 -19.32 10.82
C ALA A 486 -10.86 -20.58 11.11
N ARG A 487 -9.64 -20.61 10.60
CA ARG A 487 -8.63 -21.63 10.90
C ARG A 487 -7.90 -21.29 12.20
N LEU A 488 -7.62 -22.25 13.05
CA LEU A 488 -6.82 -22.00 14.26
C LEU A 488 -5.35 -21.75 13.90
N ALA A 489 -4.77 -20.67 14.42
CA ALA A 489 -3.36 -20.33 14.21
C ALA A 489 -2.41 -21.27 14.97
N SER A 490 -2.86 -21.75 16.13
CA SER A 490 -2.13 -22.69 16.98
C SER A 490 -2.57 -24.13 16.71
N LYS A 491 -1.63 -25.08 16.77
CA LYS A 491 -1.92 -26.51 16.62
C LYS A 491 -2.58 -27.09 17.87
N TYR A 492 -2.16 -26.64 19.04
CA TYR A 492 -2.67 -27.04 20.35
C TYR A 492 -3.29 -25.83 21.03
N SER A 493 -4.61 -25.83 21.19
CA SER A 493 -5.36 -24.77 21.85
C SER A 493 -6.49 -25.39 22.68
N PRO A 494 -6.90 -24.80 23.82
CA PRO A 494 -8.10 -25.25 24.52
C PRO A 494 -9.34 -25.33 23.60
N LEU A 495 -9.36 -24.50 22.55
CA LEU A 495 -10.41 -24.52 21.54
C LEU A 495 -10.28 -25.68 20.54
N SER A 496 -9.05 -26.10 20.17
CA SER A 496 -8.87 -27.24 19.26
C SER A 496 -9.41 -28.53 19.87
N ASP A 497 -9.19 -28.72 21.17
CA ASP A 497 -9.67 -29.89 21.90
C ASP A 497 -11.21 -29.90 22.01
N ARG A 498 -11.82 -28.71 22.17
CA ARG A 498 -13.28 -28.56 22.14
C ARG A 498 -13.87 -28.88 20.78
N ILE A 499 -13.29 -28.37 19.69
CA ILE A 499 -13.74 -28.64 18.32
C ILE A 499 -13.58 -30.13 17.99
N GLN A 500 -12.45 -30.75 18.35
CA GLN A 500 -12.23 -32.19 18.13
C GLN A 500 -13.19 -33.10 18.90
N ARG A 501 -13.78 -32.64 20.01
CA ARG A 501 -14.80 -33.38 20.76
C ARG A 501 -16.22 -33.20 20.20
N GLN A 502 -16.43 -32.21 19.33
CA GLN A 502 -17.72 -31.91 18.70
C GLN A 502 -17.85 -32.51 17.28
N LEU A 503 -16.72 -32.79 16.64
CA LEU A 503 -16.61 -33.61 15.42
C LEU A 503 -16.58 -35.09 15.78
#